data_AF-A0A0C6FDR9-F1
#
_entry.id   AF-A0A0C6FDR9-F1
#
_cell.length_a   1.000
_cell.length_b   1.000
_cell.length_c   1.000
_cell.angle_alpha   90.00
_cell.angle_beta   90.00
_cell.angle_gamma   90.00
#
_symmetry.space_group_name_H-M   'P 1'
#
loop_
_entity.id
_entity.type
_entity.pdbx_description
1 polymer ?
#
loop_
_entity_poly.entity_id
_entity_poly.type
_entity_poly.pdbx_seq_one_letter_code
_entity_poly.pdbx_strand_id
1 'polypeptide(L)'
;MQGLATLQEAGGLGRFVRSLVGLDHEAAQGAFADFIADRTLSADQIEFLDLVIGYLTDCGAMDPKLLYQSPFTDFDPNGVAGVFPPAEVTQIINVLRYVEIRIAA
;
A
#
# COMPACT_ATOMS: atom_id res chain seq x y z
N MET A 1 5.25 27.45 37.84
CA MET A 1 5.84 26.50 36.87
C MET A 1 4.69 26.02 35.98
N GLN A 2 4.26 26.74 34.93
CA GLN A 2 4.94 26.80 33.62
C GLN A 2 5.70 25.48 33.40
N GLY A 3 5.13 24.44 32.80
CA GLY A 3 4.52 24.47 31.47
C GLY A 3 5.64 24.75 30.49
N LEU A 4 6.17 23.69 29.85
CA LEU A 4 6.76 23.63 28.51
C LEU A 4 7.74 22.45 28.38
N ALA A 5 7.48 21.65 27.34
CA ALA A 5 8.46 20.92 26.53
C ALA A 5 9.25 19.80 27.21
N THR A 6 8.78 18.57 27.02
CA THR A 6 9.51 17.55 26.21
C THR A 6 8.55 16.41 25.88
N LEU A 7 7.52 16.67 25.07
CA LEU A 7 6.94 15.61 24.23
C LEU A 7 7.82 15.46 22.98
N GLN A 8 9.09 15.10 23.21
CA GLN A 8 9.74 14.14 22.32
C GLN A 8 8.90 12.87 22.57
N GLU A 9 8.07 12.33 21.68
CA GLU A 9 8.31 12.10 20.27
C GLU A 9 6.95 12.10 19.54
N ALA A 10 6.62 13.20 18.85
CA ALA A 10 5.39 13.32 18.05
C ALA A 10 5.34 12.36 16.83
N GLY A 11 6.33 11.49 16.64
CA GLY A 11 6.37 10.45 15.59
C GLY A 11 6.16 9.02 16.11
N GLY A 12 6.53 8.71 17.36
CA GLY A 12 6.61 7.33 17.85
C GLY A 12 5.26 6.68 18.13
N LEU A 13 4.33 7.42 18.75
CA LEU A 13 3.01 6.89 19.13
C LEU A 13 2.05 6.78 17.94
N GLY A 14 2.07 7.75 17.01
CA GLY A 14 1.25 7.68 15.78
C GLY A 14 1.65 6.51 14.87
N ARG A 15 2.94 6.14 14.89
CA ARG A 15 3.47 4.96 14.23
C ARG A 15 3.06 3.66 14.91
N PHE A 16 3.14 3.61 16.24
CA PHE A 16 2.75 2.43 17.01
C PHE A 16 1.26 2.12 16.88
N VAL A 17 0.39 3.15 16.90
CA VAL A 17 -1.06 2.98 16.69
C VAL A 17 -1.39 2.54 15.25
N ARG A 18 -0.73 3.08 14.23
CA ARG A 18 -0.87 2.63 12.81
C ARG A 18 -0.20 1.29 12.50
N SER A 19 0.62 0.77 13.41
CA SER A 19 1.16 -0.60 13.31
C SER A 19 0.25 -1.63 14.00
N LEU A 20 -0.70 -1.18 14.83
CA LEU A 20 -1.65 -2.03 15.56
C LEU A 20 -3.02 -2.15 14.88
N VAL A 21 -3.32 -1.24 13.96
CA VAL A 21 -4.51 -1.20 13.10
C VAL A 21 -3.93 -0.87 11.73
N GLY A 22 -4.18 -1.65 10.67
CA GLY A 22 -3.51 -1.47 9.36
C GLY A 22 -3.74 -0.07 8.75
N LEU A 23 -3.34 0.15 7.49
CA LEU A 23 -3.52 1.48 6.91
C LEU A 23 -5.00 1.86 6.93
N ASP A 24 -5.33 3.11 7.27
CA ASP A 24 -6.67 3.61 6.97
C ASP A 24 -6.91 3.42 5.47
N HIS A 25 -8.07 2.91 5.08
CA HIS A 25 -8.43 2.66 3.69
C HIS A 25 -8.22 3.90 2.81
N GLU A 26 -8.53 5.10 3.32
CA GLU A 26 -8.27 6.36 2.59
C GLU A 26 -6.77 6.61 2.38
N ALA A 27 -5.94 6.25 3.36
CA ALA A 27 -4.49 6.38 3.23
C ALA A 27 -3.91 5.36 2.24
N ALA A 28 -4.48 4.16 2.16
CA ALA A 28 -4.07 3.12 1.23
C ALA A 28 -4.46 3.50 -0.20
N GLN A 29 -5.71 3.93 -0.41
CA GLN A 29 -6.16 4.51 -1.68
C GLN A 29 -5.31 5.73 -2.07
N GLY A 30 -5.04 6.63 -1.12
CA GLY A 30 -4.21 7.81 -1.34
C GLY A 30 -2.78 7.48 -1.79
N ALA A 31 -2.21 6.35 -1.36
CA ALA A 31 -0.90 5.90 -1.82
C ALA A 31 -0.90 5.48 -3.30
N PHE A 32 -2.04 5.05 -3.83
CA PHE A 32 -2.22 4.69 -5.24
C PHE A 32 -2.86 5.82 -6.09
N ALA A 33 -3.24 6.94 -5.49
CA ALA A 33 -3.93 8.03 -6.19
C ALA A 33 -3.16 8.51 -7.44
N ASP A 34 -1.86 8.74 -7.32
CA ASP A 34 -1.01 9.18 -8.45
C ASP A 34 -0.86 8.08 -9.52
N PHE A 35 -0.89 6.81 -9.13
CA PHE A 35 -0.86 5.70 -10.08
C PHE A 35 -2.15 5.65 -10.91
N ILE A 36 -3.30 5.96 -10.29
CA ILE A 36 -4.64 5.85 -10.88
C ILE A 36 -5.02 7.11 -11.67
N ALA A 37 -4.62 8.31 -11.23
CA ALA A 37 -5.15 9.60 -11.68
C ALA A 37 -5.13 9.81 -13.21
N ASP A 38 -4.10 9.30 -13.90
CA ASP A 38 -3.93 9.47 -15.35
C ASP A 38 -4.20 8.19 -16.16
N ARG A 39 -4.96 7.23 -15.60
CA ARG A 39 -5.17 5.92 -16.24
C ARG A 39 -6.62 5.52 -16.35
N THR A 40 -6.91 4.89 -17.49
CA THR A 40 -8.12 4.09 -17.65
C THR A 40 -7.74 2.63 -17.44
N LEU A 41 -8.07 2.10 -16.27
CA LEU A 41 -7.79 0.72 -15.89
C LEU A 41 -8.90 -0.21 -16.39
N SER A 42 -8.55 -1.46 -16.70
CA SER A 42 -9.54 -2.52 -16.95
C SER A 42 -10.23 -2.95 -15.65
N ALA A 43 -11.33 -3.72 -15.76
CA ALA A 43 -12.01 -4.28 -14.59
C ALA A 43 -11.05 -5.14 -13.74
N ASP A 44 -10.29 -6.04 -14.38
CA ASP A 44 -9.31 -6.89 -13.70
C ASP A 44 -8.21 -6.06 -13.01
N GLN A 45 -7.76 -4.97 -13.63
CA GLN A 45 -6.75 -4.08 -13.03
C GLN A 45 -7.31 -3.33 -11.81
N ILE A 46 -8.56 -2.90 -11.85
CA ILE A 46 -9.23 -2.24 -10.71
C ILE A 46 -9.37 -3.22 -9.56
N GLU A 47 -9.91 -4.41 -9.81
CA GLU A 47 -10.12 -5.44 -8.79
C GLU A 47 -8.79 -5.91 -8.19
N PHE A 48 -7.74 -6.02 -9.02
CA PHE A 48 -6.39 -6.32 -8.55
C PHE A 48 -5.87 -5.25 -7.58
N LEU A 49 -6.04 -3.96 -7.90
CA LEU A 49 -5.60 -2.87 -7.02
C LEU A 49 -6.44 -2.79 -5.75
N ASP A 50 -7.75 -3.01 -5.83
CA ASP A 50 -8.63 -3.03 -4.66
C ASP A 50 -8.21 -4.15 -3.70
N LEU A 51 -7.81 -5.30 -4.21
CA LEU A 51 -7.26 -6.39 -3.41
C LEU A 51 -5.94 -5.98 -2.73
N VAL A 52 -5.02 -5.32 -3.46
CA VAL A 52 -3.77 -4.77 -2.87
C VAL A 52 -4.08 -3.77 -1.74
N ILE A 53 -5.01 -2.85 -1.98
CA ILE A 53 -5.44 -1.83 -1.02
C ILE A 53 -6.07 -2.50 0.20
N GLY A 54 -6.88 -3.54 0.02
CA GLY A 54 -7.43 -4.37 1.08
C GLY A 54 -6.33 -5.00 1.95
N TYR A 55 -5.33 -5.64 1.32
CA TYR A 55 -4.17 -6.20 2.04
C TYR A 55 -3.42 -5.15 2.88
N LEU A 56 -3.18 -3.96 2.31
CA LEU A 56 -2.54 -2.87 3.05
C LEU A 56 -3.41 -2.33 4.19
N THR A 57 -4.72 -2.30 4.00
CA THR A 57 -5.68 -1.85 5.02
C THR A 57 -5.75 -2.83 6.19
N ASP A 58 -5.70 -4.14 5.91
CA ASP A 58 -5.79 -5.18 6.93
C ASP A 58 -4.47 -5.37 7.68
N CYS A 59 -3.35 -5.39 6.96
CA CYS A 59 -2.04 -5.79 7.48
C CYS A 59 -1.06 -4.63 7.67
N GLY A 60 -1.38 -3.43 7.16
CA GLY A 60 -0.50 -2.26 7.15
C GLY A 60 0.64 -2.36 6.13
N ALA A 61 1.18 -3.56 5.90
CA ALA A 61 2.27 -3.82 4.97
C ALA A 61 2.00 -5.04 4.09
N MET A 62 2.69 -5.11 2.95
CA MET A 62 2.56 -6.21 1.99
C MET A 62 3.92 -6.48 1.33
N ASP A 63 4.42 -7.73 1.40
CA ASP A 63 5.59 -8.15 0.63
C ASP A 63 5.21 -8.19 -0.87
N PRO A 64 5.92 -7.46 -1.76
CA PRO A 64 5.66 -7.50 -3.21
C PRO A 64 5.67 -8.89 -3.84
N LYS A 65 6.30 -9.90 -3.21
CA LYS A 65 6.25 -11.29 -3.68
C LYS A 65 4.83 -11.88 -3.68
N LEU A 66 3.94 -11.39 -2.81
CA LEU A 66 2.56 -11.84 -2.74
C LEU A 66 1.80 -11.56 -4.05
N LEU A 67 2.22 -10.55 -4.82
CA LEU A 67 1.64 -10.22 -6.13
C LEU A 67 1.81 -11.33 -7.19
N TYR A 68 2.59 -12.36 -6.88
CA TYR A 68 2.85 -13.55 -7.72
C TYR A 68 2.30 -14.83 -7.07
N GLN A 69 1.36 -14.71 -6.14
CA GLN A 69 0.69 -15.81 -5.46
C GLN A 69 -0.83 -15.60 -5.48
N SER A 70 -1.62 -16.64 -5.23
CA SER A 70 -3.07 -16.49 -5.05
C SER A 70 -3.35 -15.59 -3.83
N PRO A 71 -4.34 -14.68 -3.90
CA PRO A 71 -5.35 -14.54 -4.96
C PRO A 71 -4.94 -13.72 -6.20
N PHE A 72 -3.75 -13.11 -6.23
CA PHE A 72 -3.31 -12.30 -7.37
C PHE A 72 -3.04 -13.11 -8.65
N THR A 73 -2.62 -14.37 -8.52
CA THR A 73 -2.45 -15.27 -9.68
C THR A 73 -3.76 -15.80 -10.24
N ASP A 74 -4.89 -15.52 -9.58
CA ASP A 74 -6.20 -15.95 -10.05
C ASP A 74 -6.69 -15.03 -11.19
N PHE A 75 -6.15 -13.81 -11.28
CA PHE A 75 -6.37 -12.89 -12.41
C PHE A 75 -5.55 -13.29 -13.65
N ASP A 76 -4.27 -13.63 -13.45
CA ASP A 76 -3.38 -14.16 -14.50
C ASP A 76 -2.32 -15.08 -13.87
N PRO A 77 -1.90 -16.18 -14.51
CA PRO A 77 -0.86 -17.07 -13.99
C PRO A 77 0.48 -16.40 -13.65
N ASN A 78 0.79 -15.25 -14.26
CA ASN A 78 1.98 -14.46 -13.99
C ASN A 78 1.76 -13.38 -12.91
N GLY A 79 0.59 -13.37 -12.26
CA GLY A 79 0.20 -12.38 -11.25
C GLY A 79 0.21 -10.96 -11.81
N VAL A 80 0.78 -10.02 -11.04
CA VAL A 80 0.86 -8.60 -11.45
C VAL A 80 1.50 -8.40 -12.84
N ALA A 81 2.45 -9.25 -13.24
CA ALA A 81 3.14 -9.13 -14.52
C ALA A 81 2.30 -9.57 -15.73
N GLY A 82 1.20 -10.29 -15.50
CA GLY A 82 0.21 -10.60 -16.53
C GLY A 82 -0.90 -9.57 -16.62
N VAL A 83 -1.22 -8.90 -15.50
CA VAL A 83 -2.31 -7.91 -15.41
C VAL A 83 -1.85 -6.49 -15.79
N PHE A 84 -0.58 -6.17 -15.54
CA PHE A 84 0.00 -4.85 -15.79
C PHE A 84 1.26 -4.91 -16.66
N PRO A 85 1.50 -3.89 -17.50
CA PRO A 85 2.74 -3.81 -18.25
C PRO A 85 3.95 -3.58 -17.31
N PRO A 86 5.18 -3.97 -17.71
CA PRO A 86 6.35 -3.96 -16.82
C PRO A 86 6.66 -2.63 -16.13
N ALA A 87 6.42 -1.49 -16.82
CA ALA A 87 6.60 -0.16 -16.26
C ALA A 87 5.66 0.10 -15.09
N GLU A 88 4.42 -0.37 -15.19
CA GLU A 88 3.39 -0.19 -14.16
C GLU A 88 3.59 -1.16 -13.00
N VAL A 89 3.99 -2.41 -13.28
CA VAL A 89 4.43 -3.36 -12.23
C VAL A 89 5.49 -2.74 -11.34
N THR A 90 6.48 -2.08 -11.96
CA THR A 90 7.55 -1.40 -11.23
C THR A 90 7.01 -0.28 -10.33
N GLN A 91 6.04 0.49 -10.80
CA GLN A 91 5.42 1.55 -10.03
C GLN A 91 4.57 1.02 -8.87
N ILE A 92 3.77 -0.02 -9.08
CA ILE A 92 3.00 -0.69 -8.01
C ILE A 92 3.95 -1.15 -6.90
N ILE A 93 5.03 -1.85 -7.26
CA ILE A 93 6.03 -2.32 -6.30
C ILE A 93 6.68 -1.15 -5.54
N ASN A 94 6.94 -0.03 -6.22
CA ASN A 94 7.49 1.16 -5.57
C ASN A 94 6.51 1.82 -4.59
N VAL A 95 5.21 1.84 -4.91
CA VAL A 95 4.17 2.30 -3.97
C VAL A 95 4.15 1.42 -2.72
N LEU A 96 4.17 0.09 -2.88
CA LEU A 96 4.21 -0.84 -1.74
C LEU A 96 5.41 -0.58 -0.82
N ARG A 97 6.60 -0.42 -1.38
CA ARG A 97 7.83 -0.11 -0.61
C ARG A 97 7.75 1.25 0.06
N TYR A 98 7.18 2.26 -0.61
CA TYR A 98 7.02 3.59 -0.03
C TYR A 98 6.08 3.56 1.18
N VAL A 99 4.97 2.83 1.09
CA VAL A 99 4.03 2.63 2.20
C VAL A 99 4.72 1.96 3.38
N GLU A 100 5.49 0.88 3.14
CA GLU A 100 6.26 0.18 4.17
C GLU A 100 7.23 1.12 4.92
N ILE A 101 7.97 1.96 4.19
CA ILE A 101 8.91 2.93 4.79
C ILE A 101 8.18 3.97 5.66
N ARG A 102 7.01 4.47 5.23
CA ARG A 102 6.25 5.46 6.03
C ARG A 102 5.69 4.89 7.33
N ILE A 103 5.49 3.58 7.41
CA ILE A 103 5.11 2.90 8.66
C ILE A 103 6.36 2.59 9.49
N ALA A 104 7.51 2.42 8.83
CA ALA A 104 8.80 2.19 9.46
C ALA A 104 9.59 3.47 9.84
N ALA A 105 9.01 4.67 9.69
CA ALA A 105 9.58 5.95 10.12
C ALA A 105 8.73 6.57 11.22
#